data_AF-D5PF85-F1
#
_entry.id   AF-D5PF85-F1
#
_cell.length_a   1.000
_cell.length_b   1.000
_cell.length_c   1.000
_cell.angle_alpha   90.00
_cell.angle_beta   90.00
_cell.angle_gamma   90.00
#
_symmetry.space_group_name_H-M   'P 1'
#
loop_
_entity.id
_entity.type
_entity.pdbx_description
1 polymer ?
#
loop_
_entity_poly.entity_id
_entity_poly.type
_entity_poly.pdbx_seq_one_letter_code
_entity_poly.pdbx_strand_id
1 'polypeptide(L)'
;MAVSKRLRFEILRRDNHTCRYCGVTAPDAKLTVDHVIPEALGGSDDPSNLVAACGDCNGGKSSMPADAALVADVAGDAMRWAAAMRQAAEEIAAEDDAIERILDAFYDAWQPYWIPADWSSSVVTFIRAGLSQDTLLYLADTARRKRGLGDRWAYFCGCCWKRIRQMQDRAAELVGSPLQDSPRARLLGTIWTGDELKQHFDANYQNALSWYDEKQLASILNCKHRESGAYCGDPVCRMEIATALYYCALEREGAAFNRTDRDNAVLDEAEALLDG
;
A
#
# COMPACT_ATOMS: atom_id res chain seq x y z
N MET A 1 -32.68 10.24 3.51
CA MET A 1 -32.25 11.31 4.47
C MET A 1 -31.12 12.08 3.82
N ALA A 2 -30.84 13.33 4.20
CA ALA A 2 -29.74 14.06 3.56
C ALA A 2 -28.37 13.53 4.06
N VAL A 3 -27.49 13.15 3.13
CA VAL A 3 -26.10 12.75 3.41
C VAL A 3 -25.40 13.79 4.30
N SER A 4 -24.79 13.34 5.40
CA SER A 4 -24.18 14.25 6.37
C SER A 4 -23.01 15.06 5.77
N LYS A 5 -22.74 16.26 6.29
CA LYS A 5 -21.61 17.11 5.82
C LYS A 5 -20.26 16.40 5.94
N ARG A 6 -20.06 15.62 7.00
CA ARG A 6 -18.84 14.85 7.24
C ARG A 6 -18.67 13.76 6.18
N LEU A 7 -19.70 12.94 5.99
CA LEU A 7 -19.70 11.87 5.00
C LEU A 7 -19.49 12.44 3.58
N ARG A 8 -20.13 13.56 3.26
CA ARG A 8 -19.93 14.26 1.99
C ARG A 8 -18.46 14.65 1.77
N PHE A 9 -17.79 15.18 2.79
CA PHE A 9 -16.38 15.53 2.71
C PHE A 9 -15.49 14.30 2.52
N GLU A 10 -15.77 13.22 3.25
CA GLU A 10 -15.04 11.96 3.16
C GLU A 10 -15.15 11.34 1.74
N ILE A 11 -16.34 11.34 1.13
CA ILE A 11 -16.54 10.85 -0.25
C ILE A 11 -15.81 11.71 -1.28
N LEU A 12 -15.92 13.04 -1.19
CA LEU A 12 -15.20 13.94 -2.11
C LEU A 12 -13.67 13.77 -1.99
N ARG A 13 -13.16 13.59 -0.77
CA ARG A 13 -11.74 13.34 -0.53
C ARG A 13 -11.30 11.98 -1.09
N ARG A 14 -12.09 10.92 -0.86
CA ARG A 14 -11.85 9.57 -1.41
C ARG A 14 -11.71 9.61 -2.93
N ASP A 15 -12.61 10.33 -3.58
CA ASP A 15 -12.66 10.42 -5.04
C ASP A 15 -11.70 11.49 -5.60
N ASN A 16 -10.74 11.95 -4.80
CA ASN A 16 -9.75 12.97 -5.15
C ASN A 16 -10.37 14.23 -5.78
N HIS A 17 -11.52 14.65 -5.28
CA HIS A 17 -12.29 15.78 -5.83
C HIS A 17 -12.47 15.68 -7.35
N THR A 18 -12.77 14.46 -7.82
CA THR A 18 -12.96 14.12 -9.23
C THR A 18 -14.33 13.49 -9.42
N CYS A 19 -15.12 13.98 -10.38
CA CYS A 19 -16.37 13.35 -10.77
C CYS A 19 -16.10 11.92 -11.24
N ARG A 20 -16.69 10.93 -10.57
CA ARG A 20 -16.52 9.51 -10.93
C ARG A 20 -17.20 9.12 -12.24
N TYR A 21 -18.07 9.98 -12.77
CA TYR A 21 -18.75 9.73 -14.04
C TYR A 21 -17.99 10.27 -15.24
N CYS A 22 -17.51 11.52 -15.21
CA CYS A 22 -16.88 12.15 -16.38
C CYS A 22 -15.42 12.52 -16.17
N GLY A 23 -14.86 12.30 -14.99
CA GLY A 23 -13.47 12.62 -14.68
C GLY A 23 -13.18 14.11 -14.47
N VAL A 24 -14.17 15.00 -14.58
CA VAL A 24 -13.97 16.43 -14.31
C VAL A 24 -13.60 16.66 -12.83
N THR A 25 -12.59 17.47 -12.57
CA THR A 25 -12.09 17.75 -11.22
C THR A 25 -12.63 19.08 -10.69
N ALA A 26 -12.59 19.26 -9.37
CA ALA A 26 -12.71 20.59 -8.78
C ALA A 26 -11.39 21.37 -8.99
N PRO A 27 -11.44 22.71 -9.20
CA PRO A 27 -12.61 23.59 -9.13
C PRO A 27 -13.37 23.75 -10.46
N ASP A 28 -12.91 23.13 -11.55
CA ASP A 28 -13.47 23.30 -12.90
C ASP A 28 -14.94 22.87 -13.00
N ALA A 29 -15.39 21.99 -12.10
CA ALA A 29 -16.80 21.72 -11.87
C ALA A 29 -17.16 21.72 -10.38
N LYS A 30 -18.39 22.18 -10.09
CA LYS A 30 -18.97 22.05 -8.74
C LYS A 30 -19.35 20.59 -8.49
N LEU A 31 -18.61 19.95 -7.58
CA LEU A 31 -18.87 18.57 -7.19
C LEU A 31 -19.92 18.45 -6.08
N THR A 32 -20.69 17.38 -6.18
CA THR A 32 -21.70 16.92 -5.23
C THR A 32 -21.49 15.45 -4.93
N VAL A 33 -22.24 14.91 -3.98
CA VAL A 33 -22.27 13.47 -3.72
C VAL A 33 -23.58 12.94 -4.27
N ASP A 34 -23.48 11.88 -5.06
CA ASP A 34 -24.58 11.20 -5.72
C ASP A 34 -24.67 9.75 -5.25
N HIS A 35 -25.89 9.22 -5.19
CA HIS A 35 -26.13 7.83 -4.89
C HIS A 35 -26.02 7.00 -6.18
N VAL A 36 -25.12 6.01 -6.20
CA VAL A 36 -24.93 5.12 -7.34
C VAL A 36 -26.26 4.43 -7.69
N ILE A 37 -26.90 3.82 -6.70
CA ILE A 37 -28.29 3.37 -6.73
C ILE A 37 -29.17 4.49 -6.16
N PRO A 38 -30.15 5.03 -6.90
CA PRO A 38 -31.03 6.09 -6.41
C PRO A 38 -31.78 5.71 -5.11
N GLU A 39 -31.96 6.67 -4.21
CA GLU A 39 -32.75 6.47 -2.97
C GLU A 39 -34.18 5.99 -3.28
N ALA A 40 -34.78 6.48 -4.38
CA ALA A 40 -36.11 6.06 -4.85
C ALA A 40 -36.18 4.57 -5.24
N LEU A 41 -35.05 3.93 -5.54
CA LEU A 41 -34.92 2.50 -5.84
C LEU A 41 -34.36 1.71 -4.64
N GLY A 42 -34.28 2.32 -3.45
CA GLY A 42 -33.79 1.69 -2.23
C GLY A 42 -32.28 1.82 -2.01
N GLY A 43 -31.61 2.75 -2.70
CA GLY A 43 -30.20 3.06 -2.47
C GLY A 43 -29.92 3.52 -1.04
N SER A 44 -28.86 3.00 -0.43
CA SER A 44 -28.46 3.35 0.93
C SER A 44 -27.53 4.57 0.98
N ASP A 45 -27.45 5.21 2.14
CA ASP A 45 -26.46 6.26 2.45
C ASP A 45 -25.07 5.67 2.82
N ASP A 46 -24.86 4.37 2.59
CA ASP A 46 -23.57 3.73 2.84
C ASP A 46 -22.50 4.33 1.91
N PRO A 47 -21.27 4.59 2.39
CA PRO A 47 -20.18 5.11 1.56
C PRO A 47 -19.94 4.33 0.25
N SER A 48 -20.24 3.03 0.23
CA SER A 48 -20.16 2.19 -0.98
C SER A 48 -21.19 2.55 -2.05
N ASN A 49 -22.31 3.15 -1.69
CA ASN A 49 -23.34 3.60 -2.63
C ASN A 49 -23.22 5.10 -2.95
N LEU A 50 -22.19 5.79 -2.47
CA LEU A 50 -22.01 7.23 -2.65
C LEU A 50 -20.76 7.54 -3.47
N VAL A 51 -20.84 8.49 -4.41
CA VAL A 51 -19.71 8.92 -5.24
C VAL A 51 -19.70 10.44 -5.47
N ALA A 52 -18.53 11.00 -5.75
CA ALA A 52 -18.38 12.36 -6.22
C ALA A 52 -18.91 12.51 -7.65
N ALA A 53 -19.80 13.47 -7.87
CA ALA A 53 -20.44 13.74 -9.16
C ALA A 53 -20.53 15.25 -9.44
N CYS A 54 -20.22 15.68 -10.66
CA CYS A 54 -20.46 17.06 -11.07
C CYS A 54 -21.97 17.34 -11.24
N GLY A 55 -22.34 18.62 -11.26
CA GLY A 55 -23.74 19.04 -11.43
C GLY A 55 -24.40 18.46 -12.69
N ASP A 56 -23.67 18.40 -13.80
CA ASP A 56 -24.20 17.90 -15.09
C ASP A 56 -24.46 16.39 -15.05
N CYS A 57 -23.52 15.60 -14.51
CA CYS A 57 -23.69 14.16 -14.37
C CYS A 57 -24.75 13.80 -13.33
N ASN A 58 -24.78 14.52 -12.20
CA ASN A 58 -25.78 14.30 -11.15
C ASN A 58 -27.20 14.68 -11.65
N GLY A 59 -27.33 15.80 -12.38
CA GLY A 59 -28.60 16.24 -12.97
C GLY A 59 -29.08 15.35 -14.13
N GLY A 60 -28.15 14.81 -14.93
CA GLY A 60 -28.43 13.89 -16.04
C GLY A 60 -28.89 12.49 -15.63
N LYS A 61 -28.75 12.13 -14.34
CA LYS A 61 -29.19 10.84 -13.80
C LYS A 61 -30.72 10.72 -13.64
N SER A 62 -31.45 11.81 -13.90
CA SER A 62 -32.91 11.76 -14.05
C SER A 62 -33.38 11.02 -15.32
N SER A 63 -32.47 10.69 -16.25
CA SER A 63 -32.80 10.08 -17.54
C SER A 63 -31.86 8.98 -18.06
N MET A 64 -30.88 8.50 -17.26
CA MET A 64 -30.01 7.37 -17.65
C MET A 64 -30.33 6.09 -16.87
N PRO A 65 -30.55 4.95 -17.56
CA PRO A 65 -30.75 3.66 -16.91
C PRO A 65 -29.46 3.15 -16.24
N ALA A 66 -29.62 2.35 -15.18
CA ALA A 66 -28.54 1.86 -14.32
C ALA A 66 -27.54 0.91 -15.01
N ASP A 67 -27.76 0.59 -16.29
CA ASP A 67 -26.99 -0.35 -17.11
C ASP A 67 -26.03 0.35 -18.11
N ALA A 68 -25.91 1.68 -18.08
CA ALA A 68 -24.95 2.39 -18.91
C ALA A 68 -23.50 1.97 -18.59
N ALA A 69 -22.68 1.72 -19.62
CA ALA A 69 -21.34 1.13 -19.51
C ALA A 69 -20.34 1.87 -18.59
N LEU A 70 -20.61 3.13 -18.21
CA LEU A 70 -19.83 3.90 -17.22
C LEU A 70 -20.18 3.59 -15.76
N VAL A 71 -21.24 2.83 -15.48
CA VAL A 71 -21.69 2.44 -14.12
C VAL A 71 -21.02 1.13 -13.66
N ALA A 72 -20.56 0.29 -14.60
CA ALA A 72 -19.97 -1.01 -14.29
C ALA A 72 -18.65 -0.89 -13.49
N ASP A 73 -17.82 0.11 -13.80
CA ASP A 73 -16.53 0.31 -13.12
C ASP A 73 -16.69 1.00 -11.75
N VAL A 74 -17.75 1.81 -11.60
CA VAL A 74 -18.10 2.47 -10.33
C VAL A 74 -18.56 1.47 -9.26
N ALA A 75 -19.33 0.45 -9.65
CA ALA A 75 -19.70 -0.64 -8.75
C ALA A 75 -18.47 -1.46 -8.33
N GLY A 76 -17.54 -1.71 -9.26
CA GLY A 76 -16.27 -2.38 -8.98
C GLY A 76 -15.38 -1.59 -8.01
N ASP A 77 -15.21 -0.29 -8.25
CA ASP A 77 -14.47 0.63 -7.36
C ASP A 77 -15.10 0.73 -5.97
N ALA A 78 -16.42 0.82 -5.89
CA ALA A 78 -17.15 0.84 -4.63
C ALA A 78 -16.94 -0.45 -3.83
N MET A 79 -16.98 -1.61 -4.50
CA MET A 79 -16.72 -2.90 -3.87
C MET A 79 -15.26 -3.03 -3.41
N ARG A 80 -14.29 -2.57 -4.22
CA ARG A 80 -12.86 -2.52 -3.84
C ARG A 80 -12.63 -1.65 -2.61
N TRP A 81 -13.21 -0.45 -2.57
CA TRP A 81 -13.12 0.44 -1.43
C TRP A 81 -13.79 -0.13 -0.18
N ALA A 82 -14.98 -0.73 -0.31
CA ALA A 82 -15.67 -1.38 0.80
C ALA A 82 -14.85 -2.56 1.36
N ALA A 83 -14.20 -3.34 0.49
CA ALA A 83 -13.29 -4.40 0.91
C ALA A 83 -12.06 -3.84 1.64
N ALA A 84 -11.43 -2.79 1.11
CA ALA A 84 -10.30 -2.12 1.75
C ALA A 84 -10.67 -1.50 3.11
N MET A 85 -11.85 -0.88 3.22
CA MET A 85 -12.35 -0.33 4.49
C MET A 85 -12.61 -1.42 5.53
N ARG A 86 -13.17 -2.57 5.12
CA ARG A 86 -13.35 -3.73 6.01
C ARG A 86 -12.01 -4.27 6.48
N GLN A 87 -11.06 -4.47 5.57
CA GLN A 87 -9.72 -4.92 5.92
C GLN A 87 -9.02 -3.94 6.88
N ALA A 88 -9.07 -2.64 6.60
CA ALA A 88 -8.49 -1.63 7.48
C ALA A 88 -9.16 -1.63 8.87
N ALA A 89 -10.48 -1.84 8.94
CA ALA A 89 -11.18 -1.96 10.21
C ALA A 89 -10.76 -3.21 11.00
N GLU A 90 -10.58 -4.35 10.31
CA GLU A 90 -10.08 -5.60 10.93
C GLU A 90 -8.65 -5.43 11.44
N GLU A 91 -7.77 -4.78 10.68
CA GLU A 91 -6.39 -4.48 11.08
C GLU A 91 -6.34 -3.55 12.30
N ILE A 92 -7.13 -2.48 12.31
CA ILE A 92 -7.24 -1.56 13.45
C ILE A 92 -7.77 -2.30 14.68
N ALA A 93 -8.82 -3.10 14.54
CA ALA A 93 -9.37 -3.88 15.64
C ALA A 93 -8.35 -4.88 16.20
N ALA A 94 -7.58 -5.54 15.34
CA ALA A 94 -6.52 -6.45 15.76
C ALA A 94 -5.37 -5.74 16.49
N GLU A 95 -5.03 -4.51 16.08
CA GLU A 95 -4.05 -3.66 16.76
C GLU A 95 -4.57 -3.23 18.14
N ASP A 96 -5.80 -2.74 18.22
CA ASP A 96 -6.44 -2.35 19.48
C ASP A 96 -6.51 -3.54 20.47
N ASP A 97 -6.96 -4.70 20.01
CA ASP A 97 -6.98 -5.95 20.79
C ASP A 97 -5.58 -6.34 21.30
N ALA A 98 -4.53 -6.11 20.48
CA ALA A 98 -3.16 -6.39 20.88
C ALA A 98 -2.66 -5.41 21.95
N ILE A 99 -3.01 -4.12 21.83
CA ILE A 99 -2.69 -3.10 22.83
C ILE A 99 -3.38 -3.44 24.15
N GLU A 100 -4.66 -3.78 24.15
CA GLU A 100 -5.40 -4.15 25.36
C GLU A 100 -4.75 -5.32 26.10
N ARG A 101 -4.35 -6.38 25.39
CA ARG A 101 -3.62 -7.52 25.99
C ARG A 101 -2.31 -7.10 26.67
N ILE A 102 -1.58 -6.15 26.08
CA ILE A 102 -0.33 -5.62 26.67
C ILE A 102 -0.64 -4.80 27.91
N LEU A 103 -1.70 -3.98 27.89
CA LEU A 103 -2.12 -3.18 29.04
C LEU A 103 -2.52 -4.06 30.22
N ASP A 104 -3.29 -5.12 29.99
CA ASP A 104 -3.68 -6.08 31.03
C ASP A 104 -2.44 -6.77 31.64
N ALA A 105 -1.56 -7.31 30.80
CA ALA A 105 -0.33 -7.96 31.26
C ALA A 105 0.58 -7.00 32.05
N PHE A 106 0.65 -5.74 31.62
CA PHE A 106 1.39 -4.71 32.34
C PHE A 106 0.76 -4.40 33.69
N TYR A 107 -0.56 -4.22 33.73
CA TYR A 107 -1.29 -3.91 34.97
C TYR A 107 -1.07 -5.01 36.02
N ASP A 108 -1.21 -6.27 35.62
CA ASP A 108 -0.98 -7.43 36.48
C ASP A 108 0.46 -7.46 37.02
N ALA A 109 1.44 -7.18 36.17
CA ALA A 109 2.84 -7.12 36.58
C ALA A 109 3.16 -5.92 37.48
N TRP A 110 2.41 -4.82 37.36
CA TRP A 110 2.59 -3.59 38.12
C TRP A 110 2.02 -3.68 39.54
N GLN A 111 1.02 -4.52 39.78
CA GLN A 111 0.43 -4.68 41.11
C GLN A 111 1.49 -5.15 42.16
N PRO A 112 1.36 -4.73 43.44
CA PRO A 112 0.29 -3.90 44.02
C PRO A 112 0.67 -2.41 44.11
N TYR A 113 1.59 -1.92 43.28
CA TYR A 113 2.07 -0.54 43.41
C TYR A 113 1.03 0.47 42.93
N TRP A 114 1.01 1.64 43.57
CA TRP A 114 0.18 2.76 43.11
C TRP A 114 0.54 3.14 41.65
N ILE A 115 -0.49 3.55 40.91
CA ILE A 115 -0.41 3.93 39.51
C ILE A 115 -1.42 5.08 39.25
N PRO A 116 -1.10 6.08 38.40
CA PRO A 116 -2.05 7.16 38.07
C PRO A 116 -3.31 6.63 37.37
N ALA A 117 -4.41 7.39 37.38
CA ALA A 117 -5.66 6.96 36.75
C ALA A 117 -5.57 6.84 35.21
N ASP A 118 -4.73 7.66 34.59
CA ASP A 118 -4.52 7.77 33.13
C ASP A 118 -3.30 6.98 32.63
N TRP A 119 -2.80 6.05 33.45
CA TRP A 119 -1.57 5.30 33.20
C TRP A 119 -1.53 4.59 31.85
N SER A 120 -2.66 4.07 31.41
CA SER A 120 -2.79 3.33 30.15
C SER A 120 -2.38 4.20 28.96
N SER A 121 -2.75 5.48 28.95
CA SER A 121 -2.35 6.44 27.90
C SER A 121 -0.83 6.60 27.79
N SER A 122 -0.13 6.57 28.92
CA SER A 122 1.33 6.62 28.94
C SER A 122 1.94 5.34 28.37
N VAL A 123 1.41 4.16 28.75
CA VAL A 123 1.89 2.88 28.23
C VAL A 123 1.62 2.75 26.74
N VAL A 124 0.45 3.15 26.25
CA VAL A 124 0.13 3.21 24.81
C VAL A 124 1.09 4.11 24.06
N THR A 125 1.47 5.26 24.65
CA THR A 125 2.47 6.15 24.06
C THR A 125 3.82 5.47 23.92
N PHE A 126 4.24 4.66 24.90
CA PHE A 126 5.47 3.88 24.82
C PHE A 126 5.40 2.75 23.78
N ILE A 127 4.27 2.06 23.67
CA ILE A 127 4.03 1.03 22.64
C ILE A 127 4.15 1.67 21.25
N ARG A 128 3.47 2.80 21.03
CA ARG A 128 3.53 3.56 19.76
C ARG A 128 4.91 4.14 19.45
N ALA A 129 5.72 4.40 20.49
CA ALA A 129 7.13 4.77 20.34
C ALA A 129 8.05 3.57 20.05
N GLY A 130 7.51 2.34 19.98
CA GLY A 130 8.19 1.12 19.59
C GLY A 130 8.58 0.19 20.74
N LEU A 131 8.15 0.43 21.98
CA LEU A 131 8.45 -0.50 23.08
C LEU A 131 7.57 -1.75 22.99
N SER A 132 8.21 -2.92 22.99
CA SER A 132 7.53 -4.22 23.08
C SER A 132 7.00 -4.50 24.48
N GLN A 133 6.04 -5.42 24.58
CA GLN A 133 5.52 -5.95 25.85
C GLN A 133 6.66 -6.41 26.79
N ASP A 134 7.57 -7.25 26.29
CA ASP A 134 8.70 -7.76 27.08
C ASP A 134 9.57 -6.64 27.65
N THR A 135 9.78 -5.58 26.85
CA THR A 135 10.55 -4.42 27.30
C THR A 135 9.80 -3.67 28.41
N LEU A 136 8.50 -3.44 28.24
CA LEU A 136 7.67 -2.77 29.25
C LEU A 136 7.66 -3.56 30.57
N LEU A 137 7.46 -4.87 30.52
CA LEU A 137 7.46 -5.75 31.69
C LEU A 137 8.83 -5.79 32.36
N TYR A 138 9.91 -5.86 31.58
CA TYR A 138 11.27 -5.78 32.11
C TYR A 138 11.56 -4.44 32.81
N LEU A 139 11.12 -3.32 32.23
CA LEU A 139 11.31 -1.99 32.82
C LEU A 139 10.43 -1.81 34.07
N ALA A 140 9.22 -2.38 34.10
CA ALA A 140 8.36 -2.42 35.28
C ALA A 140 9.02 -3.20 36.43
N ASP A 141 9.58 -4.38 36.16
CA ASP A 141 10.33 -5.16 37.14
C ASP A 141 11.60 -4.43 37.61
N THR A 142 12.30 -3.75 36.70
CA THR A 142 13.45 -2.89 37.05
C THR A 142 13.03 -1.78 38.02
N ALA A 143 11.91 -1.12 37.73
CA ALA A 143 11.34 -0.11 38.63
C ALA A 143 10.97 -0.75 39.97
N ARG A 144 10.33 -1.91 40.00
CA ARG A 144 9.96 -2.66 41.22
C ARG A 144 11.14 -2.97 42.14
N ARG A 145 12.27 -3.43 41.58
CA ARG A 145 13.47 -3.81 42.36
C ARG A 145 14.22 -2.61 42.95
N LYS A 146 14.00 -1.39 42.45
CA LYS A 146 14.72 -0.20 42.89
C LYS A 146 14.26 0.25 44.28
N ARG A 147 15.19 0.32 45.25
CA ARG A 147 14.91 0.79 46.62
C ARG A 147 15.04 2.31 46.73
N GLY A 148 14.33 2.89 47.70
CA GLY A 148 14.43 4.32 48.03
C GLY A 148 13.82 5.27 47.00
N LEU A 149 12.88 4.80 46.17
CA LEU A 149 12.15 5.65 45.24
C LEU A 149 11.00 6.38 45.95
N GLY A 150 10.92 7.70 45.76
CA GLY A 150 9.76 8.50 46.18
C GLY A 150 8.55 8.27 45.26
N ASP A 151 8.78 8.25 43.95
CA ASP A 151 7.75 7.95 42.95
C ASP A 151 8.27 6.86 41.98
N ARG A 152 7.67 5.67 42.08
CA ARG A 152 8.05 4.51 41.27
C ARG A 152 7.51 4.60 39.84
N TRP A 153 6.35 5.22 39.66
CA TRP A 153 5.76 5.43 38.35
C TRP A 153 6.61 6.41 37.53
N ALA A 154 6.97 7.55 38.11
CA ALA A 154 7.86 8.51 37.46
C ALA A 154 9.21 7.89 37.08
N TYR A 155 9.76 7.04 37.95
CA TYR A 155 10.99 6.30 37.65
C TYR A 155 10.83 5.36 36.46
N PHE A 156 9.76 4.56 36.43
CA PHE A 156 9.44 3.68 35.31
C PHE A 156 9.31 4.44 33.99
N CYS A 157 8.53 5.52 33.96
CA CYS A 157 8.39 6.39 32.79
C CYS A 157 9.74 6.94 32.32
N GLY A 158 10.60 7.33 33.27
CA GLY A 158 11.98 7.75 32.99
C GLY A 158 12.82 6.65 32.33
N CYS A 159 12.68 5.39 32.77
CA CYS A 159 13.32 4.24 32.15
C CYS A 159 12.80 3.98 30.73
N CYS A 160 11.49 4.08 30.49
CA CYS A 160 10.88 3.94 29.17
C CYS A 160 11.44 4.98 28.19
N TRP A 161 11.41 6.27 28.57
CA TRP A 161 11.96 7.33 27.73
C TRP A 161 13.47 7.19 27.49
N LYS A 162 14.22 6.70 28.48
CA LYS A 162 15.64 6.37 28.27
C LYS A 162 15.81 5.28 27.22
N ARG A 163 15.01 4.21 27.26
CA ARG A 163 15.06 3.13 26.27
C ARG A 163 14.65 3.61 24.88
N ILE A 164 13.61 4.43 24.78
CA ILE A 164 13.16 5.03 23.52
C ILE A 164 14.27 5.90 22.92
N ARG A 165 14.91 6.77 23.71
CA ARG A 165 16.07 7.55 23.24
C ARG A 165 17.20 6.66 22.74
N GLN A 166 17.53 5.57 23.45
CA GLN A 166 18.55 4.62 22.98
C GLN A 166 18.18 3.98 21.63
N MET A 167 16.90 3.67 21.41
CA MET A 167 16.42 3.15 20.12
C MET A 167 16.50 4.20 19.02
N GLN A 168 16.14 5.46 19.33
CA GLN A 168 16.25 6.58 18.40
C GLN A 168 17.70 6.88 18.02
N ASP A 169 18.60 6.92 19.00
CA ASP A 169 20.04 7.11 18.79
C ASP A 169 20.59 5.98 17.91
N ARG A 170 20.22 4.73 18.21
CA ARG A 170 20.63 3.57 17.40
C ARG A 170 20.07 3.61 15.98
N ALA A 171 18.83 4.03 15.81
CA ALA A 171 18.23 4.21 14.49
C ALA A 171 18.94 5.32 13.70
N ALA A 172 19.29 6.43 14.36
CA ALA A 172 20.06 7.51 13.75
C ALA A 172 21.46 7.06 13.33
N GLU A 173 22.14 6.24 14.14
CA GLU A 173 23.41 5.60 13.76
C GLU A 173 23.23 4.68 12.56
N LEU A 174 22.18 3.86 12.52
CA LEU A 174 21.94 2.93 11.41
C LEU A 174 21.63 3.66 10.10
N VAL A 175 20.87 4.76 10.16
CA VAL A 175 20.58 5.61 9.00
C VAL A 175 21.80 6.43 8.58
N GLY A 176 22.62 6.89 9.54
CA GLY A 176 23.83 7.67 9.31
C GLY A 176 25.08 6.85 9.00
N SER A 177 25.05 5.53 9.24
CA SER A 177 26.09 4.60 8.83
C SER A 177 25.96 4.37 7.33
N PRO A 178 27.01 4.57 6.51
CA PRO A 178 26.97 4.10 5.12
C PRO A 178 26.66 2.61 5.19
N LEU A 179 25.53 2.21 4.61
CA LEU A 179 24.98 0.85 4.62
C LEU A 179 26.13 -0.17 4.62
N GLN A 180 26.47 -0.69 5.80
CA GLN A 180 27.48 -1.73 5.90
C GLN A 180 26.90 -2.95 5.23
N ASP A 181 27.45 -3.28 4.05
CA ASP A 181 27.38 -4.55 3.31
C ASP A 181 26.43 -5.59 3.91
N SER A 182 25.13 -5.34 3.83
CA SER A 182 24.10 -6.33 4.11
C SER A 182 23.78 -7.01 2.80
N PRO A 183 24.02 -8.33 2.65
CA PRO A 183 23.65 -9.07 1.44
C PRO A 183 22.16 -8.98 1.12
N ARG A 184 21.32 -8.72 2.14
CA ARG A 184 19.86 -8.57 2.02
C ARG A 184 19.40 -7.21 1.51
N ALA A 185 20.26 -6.20 1.46
CA ALA A 185 19.95 -4.92 0.82
C ALA A 185 20.18 -4.93 -0.70
N ARG A 186 20.70 -6.04 -1.27
CA ARG A 186 20.65 -6.30 -2.72
C ARG A 186 19.25 -6.76 -3.15
N LEU A 187 18.19 -6.08 -2.71
CA LEU A 187 16.87 -6.29 -3.26
C LEU A 187 16.80 -5.57 -4.61
N LEU A 188 17.10 -6.34 -5.67
CA LEU A 188 16.76 -6.14 -7.08
C LEU A 188 16.76 -4.68 -7.58
N GLY A 189 17.88 -3.99 -7.40
CA GLY A 189 18.24 -2.92 -8.33
C GLY A 189 18.68 -3.57 -9.63
N THR A 190 18.02 -3.26 -10.74
CA THR A 190 18.58 -3.59 -12.05
C THR A 190 19.93 -2.88 -12.19
N ILE A 191 20.95 -3.59 -12.70
CA ILE A 191 22.25 -2.99 -13.01
C ILE A 191 22.15 -1.93 -14.12
N TRP A 192 20.99 -1.84 -14.77
CA TRP A 192 20.74 -0.87 -15.83
C TRP A 192 20.10 0.41 -15.26
N THR A 193 20.73 1.52 -15.59
CA THR A 193 20.14 2.85 -15.49
C THR A 193 18.85 2.96 -16.32
N GLY A 194 18.02 3.96 -16.03
CA GLY A 194 16.81 4.24 -16.83
C GLY A 194 17.10 4.46 -18.31
N ASP A 195 18.26 5.03 -18.64
CA ASP A 195 18.72 5.22 -20.02
C ASP A 195 19.14 3.91 -20.68
N GLU A 196 19.84 3.03 -19.97
CA GLU A 196 20.21 1.70 -20.47
C GLU A 196 18.97 0.82 -20.70
N LEU A 197 17.98 0.87 -19.81
CA LEU A 197 16.68 0.20 -20.00
C LEU A 197 15.94 0.72 -21.23
N LYS A 198 15.98 2.04 -21.44
CA LYS A 198 15.36 2.66 -22.63
C LYS A 198 16.09 2.20 -23.90
N GLN A 199 17.41 2.22 -23.92
CA GLN A 199 18.21 1.78 -25.07
C GLN A 199 17.96 0.30 -25.39
N HIS A 200 17.91 -0.55 -24.37
CA HIS A 200 17.66 -1.98 -24.55
C HIS A 200 16.24 -2.25 -25.09
N PHE A 201 15.24 -1.55 -24.58
CA PHE A 201 13.88 -1.62 -25.11
C PHE A 201 13.83 -1.16 -26.58
N ASP A 202 14.41 0.00 -26.87
CA ASP A 202 14.40 0.59 -28.21
C ASP A 202 15.09 -0.35 -29.22
N ALA A 203 16.21 -0.98 -28.85
CA ALA A 203 16.91 -1.94 -29.71
C ALA A 203 16.06 -3.18 -30.05
N ASN A 204 15.40 -3.77 -29.05
CA ASN A 204 14.53 -4.93 -29.27
C ASN A 204 13.26 -4.56 -30.05
N TYR A 205 12.70 -3.37 -29.81
CA TYR A 205 11.56 -2.88 -30.56
C TYR A 205 11.90 -2.63 -32.04
N GLN A 206 13.05 -2.03 -32.32
CA GLN A 206 13.54 -1.85 -33.70
C GLN A 206 13.79 -3.19 -34.41
N ASN A 207 14.34 -4.19 -33.71
CA ASN A 207 14.48 -5.53 -34.27
C ASN A 207 13.10 -6.13 -34.59
N ALA A 208 12.14 -6.05 -33.67
CA ALA A 208 10.81 -6.61 -33.84
C ALA A 208 10.03 -5.98 -35.02
N LEU A 209 10.24 -4.70 -35.33
CA LEU A 209 9.66 -4.05 -36.51
C LEU A 209 10.06 -4.69 -37.84
N SER A 210 11.17 -5.43 -37.89
CA SER A 210 11.58 -6.16 -39.09
C SER A 210 10.81 -7.48 -39.31
N TRP A 211 10.09 -7.95 -38.29
CA TRP A 211 9.42 -9.26 -38.27
C TRP A 211 7.91 -9.19 -38.06
N TYR A 212 7.39 -8.10 -37.48
CA TYR A 212 6.00 -7.97 -37.07
C TYR A 212 5.35 -6.70 -37.62
N ASP A 213 4.08 -6.82 -38.02
CA ASP A 213 3.27 -5.66 -38.38
C ASP A 213 2.76 -4.90 -37.14
N GLU A 214 2.23 -3.70 -37.36
CA GLU A 214 1.77 -2.79 -36.32
C GLU A 214 0.71 -3.41 -35.40
N LYS A 215 -0.17 -4.27 -35.92
CA LYS A 215 -1.23 -4.93 -35.13
C LYS A 215 -0.65 -6.04 -34.25
N GLN A 216 0.33 -6.77 -34.76
CA GLN A 216 1.02 -7.82 -34.01
C GLN A 216 1.86 -7.22 -32.87
N LEU A 217 2.57 -6.12 -33.13
CA LEU A 217 3.34 -5.42 -32.10
C LEU A 217 2.44 -4.79 -31.03
N ALA A 218 1.29 -4.23 -31.40
CA ALA A 218 0.35 -3.65 -30.44
C ALA A 218 -0.11 -4.66 -29.37
N SER A 219 -0.22 -5.94 -29.72
CA SER A 219 -0.55 -7.01 -28.77
C SER A 219 0.61 -7.33 -27.81
N ILE A 220 1.86 -7.21 -28.26
CA ILE A 220 3.07 -7.51 -27.46
C ILE A 220 3.38 -6.34 -26.53
N LEU A 221 3.17 -5.11 -27.00
CA LEU A 221 3.40 -3.86 -26.27
C LEU A 221 2.32 -3.55 -25.22
N ASN A 222 1.32 -4.43 -25.05
CA ASN A 222 0.25 -4.18 -24.10
C ASN A 222 0.74 -4.37 -22.66
N CYS A 223 0.55 -3.34 -21.85
CA CYS A 223 1.01 -3.31 -20.47
C CYS A 223 0.13 -4.20 -19.59
N LYS A 224 0.67 -5.28 -19.01
CA LYS A 224 -0.12 -6.26 -18.23
C LYS A 224 -0.73 -5.72 -16.93
N HIS A 225 -0.29 -4.56 -16.48
CA HIS A 225 -0.75 -3.92 -15.24
C HIS A 225 -1.66 -2.70 -15.52
N ARG A 226 -2.08 -2.49 -16.78
CA ARG A 226 -3.17 -1.57 -17.14
C ARG A 226 -4.25 -2.35 -17.89
N GLU A 227 -5.50 -2.27 -17.43
CA GLU A 227 -6.62 -3.03 -18.00
C GLU A 227 -7.01 -2.57 -19.42
N SER A 228 -6.64 -1.35 -19.85
CA SER A 228 -6.70 -0.95 -21.25
C SER A 228 -5.73 0.18 -21.59
N GLY A 229 -4.88 -0.03 -22.60
CA GLY A 229 -4.23 1.04 -23.34
C GLY A 229 -2.75 1.27 -23.01
N ALA A 230 -2.00 1.48 -24.11
CA ALA A 230 -0.64 1.96 -24.31
C ALA A 230 0.41 1.71 -23.21
N TYR A 231 1.58 1.25 -23.67
CA TYR A 231 2.81 1.12 -22.89
C TYR A 231 3.02 2.28 -21.89
N CYS A 232 3.13 1.95 -20.60
CA CYS A 232 3.02 2.93 -19.51
C CYS A 232 4.32 3.70 -19.19
N GLY A 233 5.46 3.32 -19.77
CA GLY A 233 6.75 3.94 -19.49
C GLY A 233 7.53 3.36 -18.30
N ASP A 234 6.90 2.50 -17.49
CA ASP A 234 7.47 1.94 -16.25
C ASP A 234 8.71 1.05 -16.52
N PRO A 235 9.79 1.16 -15.72
CA PRO A 235 11.02 0.38 -15.87
C PRO A 235 10.82 -1.13 -15.87
N VAL A 236 9.93 -1.66 -15.03
CA VAL A 236 9.62 -3.10 -14.97
C VAL A 236 8.93 -3.52 -16.27
N CYS A 237 8.03 -2.68 -16.77
CA CYS A 237 7.34 -2.94 -18.03
C CYS A 237 8.25 -2.80 -19.25
N ARG A 238 9.26 -1.92 -19.23
CA ARG A 238 10.31 -1.88 -20.26
C ARG A 238 10.99 -3.22 -20.35
N MET A 239 11.39 -3.75 -19.20
CA MET A 239 12.17 -4.98 -19.14
C MET A 239 11.35 -6.19 -19.59
N GLU A 240 10.11 -6.32 -19.11
CA GLU A 240 9.21 -7.41 -19.52
C GLU A 240 8.88 -7.37 -21.02
N ILE A 241 8.61 -6.18 -21.57
CA ILE A 241 8.27 -6.04 -22.99
C ILE A 241 9.50 -6.22 -23.87
N ALA A 242 10.66 -5.66 -23.51
CA ALA A 242 11.92 -5.88 -24.24
C ALA A 242 12.26 -7.38 -24.30
N THR A 243 12.06 -8.07 -23.18
CA THR A 243 12.22 -9.52 -23.07
C THR A 243 11.25 -10.27 -23.98
N ALA A 244 9.96 -9.90 -23.99
CA ALA A 244 8.97 -10.50 -24.87
C ALA A 244 9.31 -10.30 -26.36
N LEU A 245 9.75 -9.10 -26.74
CA LEU A 245 10.17 -8.77 -28.10
C LEU A 245 11.41 -9.59 -28.53
N TYR A 246 12.38 -9.73 -27.63
CA TYR A 246 13.57 -10.56 -27.87
C TYR A 246 13.21 -12.02 -28.12
N TYR A 247 12.35 -12.62 -27.29
CA TYR A 247 11.96 -14.01 -27.44
C TYR A 247 11.10 -14.27 -28.68
N CYS A 248 10.21 -13.35 -29.02
CA CYS A 248 9.45 -13.40 -30.27
C CYS A 248 10.37 -13.41 -31.50
N ALA A 249 11.48 -12.66 -31.48
CA ALA A 249 12.48 -12.70 -32.53
C ALA A 249 13.21 -14.06 -32.60
N LEU A 250 13.60 -14.64 -31.46
CA LEU A 250 14.30 -15.94 -31.41
C LEU A 250 13.44 -17.12 -31.90
N GLU A 251 12.14 -17.15 -31.58
CA GLU A 251 11.21 -18.19 -32.07
C GLU A 251 11.10 -18.19 -33.62
N ARG A 252 11.22 -17.01 -34.25
CA ARG A 252 11.17 -16.85 -35.71
C ARG A 252 12.47 -17.26 -36.40
N GLU A 253 13.60 -17.21 -35.69
CA GLU A 253 14.90 -17.70 -36.17
C GLU A 253 15.05 -19.23 -36.04
N GLY A 254 14.03 -19.93 -35.52
CA GLY A 254 14.00 -21.40 -35.41
C GLY A 254 14.65 -21.95 -34.14
N ALA A 255 14.95 -21.10 -33.15
CA ALA A 255 15.34 -21.54 -31.82
C ALA A 255 14.09 -21.91 -31.02
N ALA A 256 13.88 -23.20 -30.74
CA ALA A 256 12.76 -23.66 -29.92
C ALA A 256 12.92 -23.15 -28.48
N PHE A 257 12.01 -22.29 -28.03
CA PHE A 257 12.01 -21.76 -26.67
C PHE A 257 11.01 -22.54 -25.80
N ASN A 258 11.51 -23.17 -24.75
CA ASN A 258 10.70 -23.70 -23.66
C ASN A 258 10.90 -22.78 -22.44
N ARG A 259 9.82 -22.15 -21.96
CA ARG A 259 9.84 -21.27 -20.78
C ARG A 259 10.44 -21.96 -19.55
N THR A 260 10.27 -23.28 -19.45
CA THR A 260 10.86 -24.10 -18.40
C THR A 260 12.38 -24.12 -18.47
N ASP A 261 12.98 -24.11 -19.66
CA ASP A 261 14.45 -24.19 -19.80
C ASP A 261 15.13 -22.88 -19.40
N ARG A 262 14.47 -21.73 -19.62
CA ARG A 262 14.92 -20.43 -19.11
C ARG A 262 14.82 -20.37 -17.59
N ASP A 263 13.66 -20.74 -17.05
CA ASP A 263 13.43 -20.69 -15.61
C ASP A 263 14.40 -21.64 -14.90
N ASN A 264 14.71 -22.81 -15.49
CA ASN A 264 15.73 -23.72 -15.01
C ASN A 264 17.15 -23.12 -15.11
N ALA A 265 17.53 -22.49 -16.23
CA ALA A 265 18.86 -21.87 -16.35
C ALA A 265 19.09 -20.74 -15.33
N VAL A 266 18.05 -19.95 -15.03
CA VAL A 266 18.08 -18.92 -13.98
C VAL A 266 18.20 -19.53 -12.59
N LEU A 267 17.53 -20.67 -12.34
CA LEU A 267 17.62 -21.40 -11.08
C LEU A 267 19.00 -22.04 -10.91
N ASP A 268 19.57 -22.64 -11.95
CA ASP A 268 20.90 -23.25 -11.95
C ASP A 268 22.00 -22.19 -11.69
N GLU A 269 21.88 -21.01 -12.30
CA GLU A 269 22.80 -19.89 -12.08
C GLU A 269 22.66 -19.30 -10.66
N ALA A 270 21.45 -19.30 -10.10
CA ALA A 270 21.21 -18.89 -8.73
C ALA A 270 21.76 -19.90 -7.71
N GLU A 271 21.67 -21.21 -7.96
CA GLU A 271 22.29 -22.26 -7.13
C GLU A 271 23.82 -22.16 -7.16
N ALA A 272 24.42 -21.96 -8.34
CA ALA A 272 25.87 -21.82 -8.48
C ALA A 272 26.44 -20.60 -7.72
N LEU A 273 25.64 -19.54 -7.52
CA LEU A 273 26.00 -18.36 -6.73
C LEU A 273 25.82 -18.56 -5.21
N LEU A 274 25.06 -19.57 -4.79
CA LEU A 274 24.84 -19.90 -3.38
C LEU A 274 25.84 -20.93 -2.84
N ASP A 275 26.39 -21.76 -3.72
CA ASP A 275 27.36 -22.81 -3.39
C ASP A 275 28.84 -22.38 -3.48
N GLY A 276 29.11 -21.12 -3.86
CA GLY A 276 30.46 -20.51 -3.92
C GLY A 276 30.66 -19.38 -2.90
#